data_AF-A0A1I0TGE5-F1
#
_entry.id   AF-A0A1I0TGE5-F1
#
_cell.length_a   1.000
_cell.length_b   1.000
_cell.length_c   1.000
_cell.angle_alpha   90.00
_cell.angle_beta   90.00
_cell.angle_gamma   90.00
#
_symmetry.space_group_name_H-M   'P 1'
#
loop_
_entity.id
_entity.type
_entity.pdbx_description
1 polymer ?
#
loop_
_entity_poly.entity_id
_entity_poly.type
_entity_poly.pdbx_seq_one_letter_code
_entity_poly.pdbx_strand_id
1 'polypeptide(L)'
;MISASRSVPVAAILVLSWISPGQAQSLDVPFDTYCPPDAQAACFGAAEVMGLDPNGDGFLAVRSGPGTDYPMIGAVYNGERVGTYGKRGAWHAITFGPDNRPGWAHGNWLGNFIP
;
A
#
# COMPACT_ATOMS: atom_id res chain seq x y z
N MET A 1 -63.27 22.31 24.09
CA MET A 1 -63.49 22.08 22.64
C MET A 1 -62.09 21.97 22.01
N ILE A 2 -61.44 20.82 22.09
CA ILE A 2 -61.26 19.81 21.02
C ILE A 2 -60.96 20.46 19.67
N SER A 3 -59.67 20.59 19.32
CA SER A 3 -59.24 20.74 17.93
C SER A 3 -58.56 19.45 17.51
N ALA A 4 -59.14 18.80 16.53
CA ALA A 4 -58.83 17.46 16.07
C ALA A 4 -57.65 17.44 15.10
N SER A 5 -56.87 16.38 15.22
CA SER A 5 -55.82 15.90 14.31
C SER A 5 -56.27 15.82 12.86
N ARG A 6 -55.40 16.23 11.92
CA ARG A 6 -55.35 15.64 10.57
C ARG A 6 -53.91 15.47 10.08
N SER A 7 -53.67 14.21 9.73
CA SER A 7 -52.46 13.53 9.27
C SER A 7 -51.73 14.17 8.09
N VAL A 8 -50.40 14.12 8.12
CA VAL A 8 -49.53 14.29 6.93
C VAL A 8 -48.89 12.94 6.60
N PRO A 9 -48.94 12.47 5.34
CA PRO A 9 -48.54 11.11 4.97
C PRO A 9 -47.03 10.93 4.78
N VAL A 10 -46.55 9.79 5.27
CA VAL A 10 -45.56 8.85 4.71
C VAL A 10 -44.54 9.38 3.68
N ALA A 11 -43.29 9.41 4.15
CA ALA A 11 -42.04 8.98 3.51
C ALA A 11 -41.59 9.62 2.18
N ALA A 12 -40.60 10.52 2.29
CA ALA A 12 -39.52 10.65 1.32
C ALA A 12 -38.19 10.55 2.08
N ILE A 13 -37.67 9.33 2.24
CA ILE A 13 -36.33 9.09 2.79
C ILE A 13 -35.34 9.46 1.68
N LEU A 14 -34.83 10.69 1.73
CA LEU A 14 -33.64 11.08 0.97
C LEU A 14 -32.45 10.32 1.57
N VAL A 15 -32.11 9.17 0.98
CA VAL A 15 -30.86 8.48 1.31
C VAL A 15 -29.72 9.29 0.69
N LEU A 16 -29.17 10.23 1.46
CA LEU A 16 -27.85 10.80 1.12
C LEU A 16 -26.86 9.65 1.21
N SER A 17 -26.53 9.08 0.06
CA SER A 17 -25.47 8.08 -0.08
C SER A 17 -24.17 8.76 0.30
N TRP A 18 -23.66 8.43 1.49
CA TRP A 18 -22.34 8.88 1.92
C TRP A 18 -21.31 8.26 0.97
N ILE A 19 -20.73 9.11 0.11
CA ILE A 19 -19.54 8.75 -0.65
C ILE A 19 -18.43 8.60 0.39
N SER A 20 -18.11 7.37 0.79
CA SER A 20 -16.92 7.11 1.59
C SER A 20 -15.70 7.52 0.75
N PRO A 21 -14.85 8.44 1.22
CA PRO A 21 -13.61 8.76 0.53
C PRO A 21 -12.73 7.50 0.48
N GLY A 22 -12.05 7.32 -0.66
CA GLY A 22 -11.33 6.12 -1.04
C GLY A 22 -10.55 5.48 0.10
N GLN A 23 -10.77 4.18 0.30
CA GLN A 23 -9.99 3.37 1.24
C GLN A 23 -8.51 3.47 0.85
N ALA A 24 -7.70 4.02 1.75
CA ALA A 24 -6.26 3.78 1.72
C ALA A 24 -6.08 2.26 1.74
N GLN A 25 -5.57 1.68 0.65
CA GLN A 25 -5.40 0.25 0.53
C GLN A 25 -4.40 -0.20 1.61
N SER A 26 -4.92 -0.75 2.70
CA SER A 26 -4.12 -1.28 3.81
C SER A 26 -3.36 -2.52 3.35
N LEU A 27 -2.19 -2.77 3.96
CA LEU A 27 -1.45 -3.99 3.74
C LEU A 27 -2.14 -5.18 4.40
N ASP A 28 -2.26 -6.29 3.67
CA ASP A 28 -2.73 -7.57 4.21
C ASP A 28 -1.70 -8.17 5.16
N VAL A 29 -0.41 -7.90 4.90
CA VAL A 29 0.69 -8.26 5.80
C VAL A 29 1.48 -7.01 6.17
N PRO A 30 1.21 -6.41 7.35
CA PRO A 30 1.93 -5.22 7.79
C PRO A 30 3.37 -5.53 8.19
N PHE A 31 4.21 -4.50 8.17
CA PHE A 31 5.57 -4.50 8.70
C PHE A 31 5.87 -3.16 9.37
N ASP A 32 6.81 -3.16 10.30
CA ASP A 32 7.21 -1.96 11.01
C ASP A 32 8.11 -1.09 10.11
N THR A 33 7.70 0.15 9.90
CA THR A 33 8.54 1.18 9.26
C THR A 33 9.32 2.00 10.28
N TYR A 34 9.13 1.71 11.57
CA TYR A 34 9.78 2.41 12.68
C TYR A 34 11.08 1.70 13.07
N CYS A 35 12.20 2.41 12.98
CA CYS A 35 13.48 1.95 13.53
C CYS A 35 13.64 2.51 14.95
N PRO A 36 13.69 1.67 15.99
CA PRO A 36 13.89 2.14 17.35
C PRO A 36 15.32 2.70 17.53
N PRO A 37 15.50 3.72 18.39
CA PRO A 37 16.75 4.47 18.51
C PRO A 37 17.93 3.67 19.11
N ASP A 38 17.68 2.50 19.68
CA ASP A 38 18.68 1.58 20.27
C ASP A 38 19.10 0.44 19.33
N ALA A 39 18.51 0.34 18.14
CA ALA A 39 18.93 -0.62 17.12
C ALA A 39 20.19 -0.09 16.40
N GLN A 40 21.36 -0.54 16.83
CA GLN A 40 22.67 -0.03 16.38
C GLN A 40 23.10 -0.38 14.93
N ALA A 41 22.21 -0.87 14.05
CA ALA A 41 22.52 -1.02 12.63
C ALA A 41 21.25 -1.17 11.76
N ALA A 42 21.06 -0.24 10.82
CA ALA A 42 20.30 -0.40 9.57
C ALA A 42 18.94 -1.14 9.65
N CYS A 43 17.97 -0.70 10.47
CA CYS A 43 16.60 -1.25 10.34
C CYS A 43 15.97 -0.90 8.98
N PHE A 44 16.45 0.17 8.35
CA PHE A 44 16.04 0.61 7.03
C PHE A 44 17.26 0.68 6.13
N GLY A 45 17.13 0.18 4.91
CA GLY A 45 18.05 0.43 3.82
C GLY A 45 17.29 1.04 2.65
N ALA A 46 17.98 1.24 1.53
CA ALA A 46 17.35 1.54 0.25
C ALA A 46 17.84 0.57 -0.83
N ALA A 47 17.06 0.42 -1.89
CA ALA A 47 17.44 -0.33 -3.08
C ALA A 47 16.99 0.40 -4.34
N GLU A 48 17.61 0.07 -5.46
CA GLU A 48 17.18 0.48 -6.79
C GLU A 48 16.46 -0.67 -7.48
N VAL A 49 15.35 -0.36 -8.16
CA VAL A 49 14.65 -1.31 -9.00
C VAL A 49 15.44 -1.49 -10.29
N MET A 50 15.82 -2.72 -10.62
CA MET A 50 16.69 -3.02 -11.76
C MET A 50 16.32 -4.32 -12.46
N GLY A 51 16.66 -4.41 -13.74
CA GLY A 51 16.58 -5.63 -14.54
C GLY A 51 15.21 -5.94 -15.14
N LEU A 52 14.20 -5.08 -14.95
CA LEU A 52 12.88 -5.31 -15.56
C LEU A 52 12.98 -5.29 -17.08
N ASP A 53 12.28 -6.22 -17.75
CA ASP A 53 12.22 -6.28 -19.21
C ASP A 53 11.36 -5.14 -19.77
N PRO A 54 11.92 -4.20 -20.56
CA PRO A 54 11.16 -3.12 -21.16
C PRO A 54 10.20 -3.57 -22.27
N ASN A 55 10.34 -4.81 -22.79
CA ASN A 55 9.41 -5.38 -23.79
C ASN A 55 8.32 -6.25 -23.16
N GLY A 56 8.42 -6.52 -21.86
CA GLY A 56 7.38 -7.22 -21.08
C GLY A 56 6.43 -6.23 -20.42
N ASP A 57 6.03 -6.52 -19.19
CA ASP A 57 5.15 -5.63 -18.41
C ASP A 57 5.84 -4.31 -18.03
N GLY A 58 7.17 -4.28 -17.99
CA GLY A 58 7.96 -3.07 -17.74
C GLY A 58 7.94 -2.53 -16.30
N PHE A 59 7.26 -3.21 -15.38
CA PHE A 59 7.16 -2.80 -13.97
C PHE A 59 7.39 -3.95 -13.00
N LEU A 60 7.77 -3.60 -11.76
CA LEU A 60 7.78 -4.49 -10.61
C LEU A 60 6.48 -4.29 -9.82
N ALA A 61 5.68 -5.35 -9.70
CA ALA A 61 4.46 -5.30 -8.92
C ALA A 61 4.75 -5.14 -7.42
N VAL A 62 4.13 -4.14 -6.80
CA VAL A 62 4.09 -3.98 -5.35
C VAL A 62 2.75 -4.52 -4.84
N ARG A 63 2.82 -5.40 -3.85
CA ARG A 63 1.68 -6.16 -3.34
C ARG A 63 1.40 -5.87 -1.87
N SER A 64 0.18 -6.16 -1.44
CA SER A 64 -0.26 -5.99 -0.05
C SER A 64 0.37 -6.99 0.94
N GLY A 65 0.99 -8.06 0.43
CA GLY A 65 1.68 -9.08 1.21
C GLY A 65 2.76 -9.84 0.41
N PRO A 66 3.59 -10.65 1.08
CA PRO A 66 4.70 -11.38 0.47
C PRO A 66 4.20 -12.63 -0.26
N GLY A 67 3.87 -12.49 -1.53
CA GLY A 67 3.42 -13.61 -2.37
C GLY A 67 2.65 -13.15 -3.59
N THR A 68 2.52 -14.05 -4.57
CA THR A 68 1.74 -13.79 -5.79
C THR A 68 0.22 -13.83 -5.55
N ASP A 69 -0.22 -14.44 -4.46
CA ASP A 69 -1.63 -14.54 -4.08
C ASP A 69 -2.18 -13.26 -3.43
N TYR A 70 -1.29 -12.35 -3.02
CA TYR A 70 -1.67 -11.06 -2.48
C TYR A 70 -1.97 -10.05 -3.60
N PRO A 71 -3.02 -9.22 -3.49
CA PRO A 71 -3.36 -8.24 -4.50
C PRO A 71 -2.23 -7.23 -4.75
N MET A 72 -2.11 -6.81 -6.00
CA MET A 72 -1.24 -5.70 -6.39
C MET A 72 -1.85 -4.37 -5.93
N ILE A 73 -1.04 -3.53 -5.31
CA ILE A 73 -1.42 -2.21 -4.75
C ILE A 73 -0.63 -1.06 -5.37
N GLY A 74 0.36 -1.37 -6.21
CA GLY A 74 1.21 -0.40 -6.88
C GLY A 74 2.21 -1.05 -7.83
N ALA A 75 2.95 -0.21 -8.53
CA ALA A 75 4.01 -0.59 -9.46
C ALA A 75 5.20 0.35 -9.24
N VAL A 76 6.42 -0.17 -9.43
CA VAL A 76 7.66 0.60 -9.47
C VAL A 76 8.47 0.21 -10.70
N TYR A 77 9.33 1.10 -11.17
CA TYR A 77 10.00 0.99 -12.47
C TYR A 77 11.52 1.00 -12.37
N ASN A 78 12.22 0.51 -13.40
CA ASN A 78 13.68 0.50 -13.44
C ASN A 78 14.25 1.90 -13.11
N GLY A 79 15.28 1.94 -12.26
CA GLY A 79 15.94 3.17 -11.80
C GLY A 79 15.25 3.86 -10.62
N GLU A 80 14.02 3.46 -10.25
CA GLU A 80 13.38 4.00 -9.07
C GLU A 80 14.05 3.50 -7.79
N ARG A 81 14.18 4.40 -6.82
CA ARG A 81 14.69 4.08 -5.49
C ARG A 81 13.52 3.76 -4.55
N VAL A 82 13.66 2.67 -3.81
CA VAL A 82 12.69 2.23 -2.79
C VAL A 82 13.36 2.13 -1.43
N GLY A 83 12.63 2.42 -0.36
CA GLY A 83 13.05 2.07 1.00
C GLY A 83 12.91 0.57 1.24
N THR A 84 13.70 -0.01 2.13
CA THR A 84 13.67 -1.44 2.47
C THR A 84 13.70 -1.61 3.98
N TYR A 85 12.83 -2.47 4.53
CA TYR A 85 12.64 -2.61 5.99
C TYR A 85 12.83 -4.05 6.48
N GLY A 86 13.09 -4.99 5.56
CA GLY A 86 13.28 -6.40 5.86
C GLY A 86 12.79 -7.30 4.75
N LYS A 87 12.84 -8.61 4.99
CA LYS A 87 12.45 -9.64 4.02
C LYS A 87 11.63 -10.76 4.64
N ARG A 88 10.74 -11.34 3.83
CA ARG A 88 10.04 -12.61 4.10
C ARG A 88 10.17 -13.50 2.87
N GLY A 89 11.03 -14.52 2.97
CA GLY A 89 11.42 -15.33 1.82
C GLY A 89 12.06 -14.47 0.72
N ALA A 90 11.52 -14.55 -0.50
CA ALA A 90 11.99 -13.77 -1.63
C ALA A 90 11.41 -12.34 -1.71
N TRP A 91 10.51 -11.96 -0.79
CA TRP A 91 9.82 -10.68 -0.81
C TRP A 91 10.45 -9.69 0.16
N HIS A 92 10.66 -8.46 -0.30
CA HIS A 92 11.13 -7.35 0.52
C HIS A 92 9.97 -6.45 0.92
N ALA A 93 9.96 -6.06 2.18
CA ALA A 93 9.13 -4.98 2.67
C ALA A 93 9.74 -3.66 2.21
N ILE A 94 8.99 -2.89 1.42
CA ILE A 94 9.47 -1.67 0.79
C ILE A 94 8.57 -0.47 1.05
N THR A 95 9.12 0.73 0.93
CA THR A 95 8.33 1.95 0.70
C THR A 95 8.62 2.49 -0.70
N PHE A 96 7.59 2.99 -1.36
CA PHE A 96 7.67 3.45 -2.75
C PHE A 96 6.82 4.69 -3.02
N GLY A 97 7.13 5.38 -4.11
CA GLY A 97 6.46 6.60 -4.53
C GLY A 97 6.73 7.82 -3.62
N PRO A 98 6.19 8.99 -3.96
CA PRO A 98 6.44 10.25 -3.25
C PRO A 98 5.91 10.24 -1.80
N ASP A 99 4.87 9.46 -1.54
CA ASP A 99 4.22 9.39 -0.22
C ASP A 99 4.79 8.28 0.68
N ASN A 100 5.89 7.63 0.28
CA ASN A 100 6.49 6.48 0.99
C ASN A 100 5.48 5.39 1.34
N ARG A 101 4.62 5.03 0.37
CA ARG A 101 3.59 4.00 0.57
C ARG A 101 4.25 2.66 0.89
N PRO A 102 3.83 1.94 1.94
CA PRO A 102 4.41 0.64 2.26
C PRO A 102 3.85 -0.45 1.34
N GLY A 103 4.63 -1.51 1.10
CA GLY A 103 4.23 -2.65 0.27
C GLY A 103 5.29 -3.75 0.21
N TRP A 104 4.99 -4.81 -0.54
CA TRP A 104 5.90 -5.94 -0.74
C TRP A 104 6.29 -6.10 -2.20
N ALA A 105 7.58 -6.24 -2.49
CA ALA A 105 8.09 -6.46 -3.84
C ALA A 105 9.06 -7.64 -3.89
N HIS A 106 9.12 -8.33 -5.03
CA HIS A 106 10.01 -9.47 -5.20
C HIS A 106 11.47 -9.01 -5.30
N GLY A 107 12.36 -9.63 -4.53
CA GLY A 107 13.76 -9.21 -4.38
C GLY A 107 14.63 -9.38 -5.62
N ASN A 108 14.27 -10.26 -6.56
CA ASN A 108 15.05 -10.44 -7.81
C ASN A 108 15.27 -9.15 -8.61
N TRP A 109 14.40 -8.17 -8.42
CA TRP A 109 14.41 -6.92 -9.17
C TRP A 109 14.88 -5.74 -8.32
N LEU A 110 15.43 -6.01 -7.12
CA LEU A 110 16.00 -5.02 -6.22
C LEU A 110 17.51 -5.24 -6.14
N GLY A 111 18.28 -4.17 -6.35
CA GLY A 111 19.73 -4.20 -6.19
C GLY A 111 20.28 -2.84 -5.77
N ASN A 112 21.59 -2.63 -5.92
CA ASN A 112 22.28 -1.43 -5.43
C ASN A 112 21.89 -1.07 -3.98
N PHE A 113 21.87 -2.08 -3.10
CA PHE A 113 21.44 -1.91 -1.72
C PHE A 113 22.34 -0.92 -0.97
N ILE A 114 21.71 0.07 -0.34
CA ILE A 114 22.32 1.07 0.52
C ILE A 114 21.89 0.73 1.96
N PRO A 115 22.82 0.34 2.84
CA PRO A 115 22.52 0.03 4.23
C PRO A 115 22.18 1.27 5.06
#